data_AF-A0A0A0HXW5-F1
#
_entry.id   AF-A0A0A0HXW5-F1
#
_cell.length_a   1.000
_cell.length_b   1.000
_cell.length_c   1.000
_cell.angle_alpha   90.00
_cell.angle_beta   90.00
_cell.angle_gamma   90.00
#
_symmetry.space_group_name_H-M   'P 1'
#
loop_
_entity.id
_entity.type
_entity.pdbx_description
1 polymer ?
#
loop_
_entity_poly.entity_id
_entity_poly.type
_entity_poly.pdbx_seq_one_letter_code
_entity_poly.pdbx_strand_id
1 'polypeptide(L)' 'MYYVIKTKRLKNYLYSLGFNFKQSIDKTGRQKYIFLFKNTNELNIAINFYRNFKNIYMKII' A
#
# COMPACT_ATOMS: atom_id res chain seq x y z
N MET A 1 6.18 3.51 14.12
CA MET A 1 6.85 2.82 13.00
C MET A 1 6.01 3.00 11.72
N TYR A 2 6.63 3.18 10.55
CA TYR A 2 5.91 3.38 9.29
C TYR A 2 5.89 2.09 8.46
N TYR A 3 4.81 1.86 7.71
CA TYR A 3 4.72 0.80 6.70
C TYR A 3 5.02 1.39 5.32
N VAL A 4 5.91 0.73 4.57
CA VAL A 4 6.39 1.22 3.26
C VAL A 4 5.60 0.59 2.13
N ILE A 5 4.97 1.43 1.30
CA ILE A 5 4.22 1.02 0.12
C ILE A 5 4.90 1.56 -1.13
N LYS A 6 5.16 0.66 -2.07
CA LYS A 6 5.87 0.96 -3.32
C LYS A 6 4.94 1.13 -4.51
N THR A 7 3.77 0.50 -4.48
CA THR A 7 2.88 0.43 -5.65
C THR A 7 1.83 1.54 -5.61
N LYS A 8 1.62 2.21 -6.73
CA LYS A 8 0.62 3.28 -6.86
C LYS A 8 -0.81 2.77 -6.63
N ARG A 9 -1.11 1.53 -7.08
CA ARG A 9 -2.44 0.90 -6.91
C ARG A 9 -2.79 0.68 -5.44
N LEU A 10 -1.91 0.04 -4.66
CA LEU A 10 -2.16 -0.18 -3.23
C LEU A 10 -2.24 1.15 -2.47
N LYS A 11 -1.37 2.11 -2.81
CA LYS A 11 -1.44 3.47 -2.23
C LYS A 11 -2.78 4.13 -2.48
N ASN A 12 -3.29 4.10 -3.71
CA ASN A 12 -4.56 4.74 -4.05
C ASN A 12 -5.74 4.08 -3.32
N TYR A 13 -5.75 2.74 -3.23
CA TYR A 13 -6.76 2.01 -2.48
C TYR A 13 -6.78 2.42 -1.00
N LEU A 14 -5.63 2.43 -0.33
CA LEU A 14 -5.56 2.82 1.08
C LEU A 14 -5.93 4.28 1.29
N TYR A 15 -5.53 5.17 0.38
CA TYR A 15 -5.94 6.56 0.43
C TYR A 15 -7.47 6.73 0.30
N SER A 16 -8.13 5.95 -0.57
CA SER A 16 -9.59 5.97 -0.68
C SER A 16 -10.32 5.45 0.55
N LEU A 17 -9.65 4.68 1.41
CA LEU A 17 -10.15 4.26 2.72
C LEU A 17 -9.89 5.29 3.83
N GLY A 18 -9.31 6.45 3.51
CA GLY A 18 -9.03 7.52 4.47
C GLY A 18 -7.66 7.43 5.15
N PHE A 19 -6.78 6.51 4.75
CA PHE A 19 -5.43 6.45 5.32
C PHE A 19 -4.54 7.55 4.75
N ASN A 20 -3.92 8.31 5.66
CA ASN A 20 -2.92 9.31 5.31
C ASN A 20 -1.54 8.69 5.08
N PHE A 21 -0.77 9.26 4.15
CA PHE A 21 0.60 8.85 3.86
C PHE A 21 1.51 10.04 3.64
N LYS A 22 2.81 9.83 3.85
CA LYS A 22 3.87 10.74 3.42
C LYS A 22 4.56 10.18 2.18
N GLN A 23 4.93 11.04 1.25
CA GLN A 23 5.76 10.66 0.10
C GLN A 23 7.24 10.91 0.44
N SER A 24 8.11 9.97 0.10
CA SER A 24 9.56 10.11 0.24
C SER A 24 10.25 9.63 -1.04
N ILE A 25 11.44 10.17 -1.32
CA ILE A 25 12.32 9.65 -2.36
C ILE A 25 12.75 8.23 -1.96
N ASP A 26 12.76 7.31 -2.92
CA ASP A 26 13.29 5.97 -2.70
C ASP A 26 14.81 5.99 -2.77
N LYS A 27 15.45 5.61 -1.67
CA LYS A 27 16.91 5.56 -1.55
C LYS A 27 17.53 4.34 -2.26
N THR A 28 16.73 3.36 -2.65
CA THR A 28 17.22 2.15 -3.33
C THR A 28 17.40 2.34 -4.83
N GLY A 29 16.92 3.46 -5.39
CA GLY A 29 17.00 3.76 -6.82
C GLY A 29 16.08 2.92 -7.71
N ARG A 30 15.27 2.02 -7.15
CA ARG A 30 14.38 1.14 -7.93
C ARG A 30 13.14 1.86 -8.45
N GLN A 31 12.76 2.96 -7.82
CA GLN A 31 11.62 3.80 -8.19
C GLN A 31 11.89 5.25 -7.77
N LYS A 32 11.08 6.20 -8.25
CA LYS A 32 11.26 7.63 -7.91
C LYS A 32 10.82 7.95 -6.49
N TYR A 33 9.73 7.33 -6.02
CA TYR A 33 9.11 7.63 -4.73
C TYR A 33 8.56 6.38 -4.03
N ILE A 34 8.50 6.43 -2.70
CA ILE A 34 7.81 5.49 -1.81
C ILE A 34 6.75 6.22 -0.99
N PHE A 35 5.77 5.48 -0.49
CA PHE A 35 4.67 6.00 0.32
C PHE A 35 4.74 5.40 1.72
N LEU A 36 4.77 6.26 2.74
CA LEU A 36 4.93 5.90 4.14
C LEU A 36 3.60 6.08 4.87
N PHE A 37 2.98 4.98 5.27
CA PHE A 37 1.74 4.96 6.04
C PHE A 37 2.05 4.72 7.52
N LYS A 38 1.23 5.27 8.43
CA LYS A 38 1.33 4.93 9.86
C LYS A 38 1.02 3.44 10.03
N ASN A 39 1.93 2.67 10.62
CA ASN A 39 1.70 1.25 10.85
C ASN A 39 0.67 1.07 11.97
N THR A 40 -0.58 0.76 11.62
CA THR A 40 -1.67 0.46 12.55
C THR A 40 -2.32 -0.88 12.19
N ASN A 41 -3.12 -1.42 13.12
CA ASN A 41 -3.83 -2.67 12.89
C ASN A 41 -4.82 -2.57 11.73
N GLU A 42 -5.53 -1.44 11.62
CA GLU A 42 -6.48 -1.18 10.55
C GLU A 42 -5.80 -1.15 9.18
N LEU A 43 -4.60 -0.53 9.10
CA LEU A 43 -3.81 -0.55 7.87
C LEU A 43 -3.46 -1.99 7.46
N ASN A 44 -3.01 -2.80 8.41
CA ASN A 44 -2.63 -4.19 8.15
C ASN A 44 -3.83 -5.03 7.70
N ILE A 45 -5.00 -4.83 8.30
CA ILE A 45 -6.25 -5.47 7.89
C ILE A 45 -6.62 -5.08 6.46
N ALA A 46 -6.57 -3.78 6.12
CA ALA A 46 -6.87 -3.29 4.78
C ALA A 46 -5.90 -3.83 3.72
N ILE A 47 -4.60 -3.90 4.03
CA ILE A 47 -3.59 -4.50 3.15
C ILE A 47 -3.90 -5.98 2.92
N ASN A 48 -4.21 -6.74 3.98
CA ASN A 48 -4.53 -8.15 3.87
C ASN A 48 -5.80 -8.38 3.04
N PHE A 49 -6.83 -7.55 3.25
CA PHE A 49 -8.05 -7.58 2.45
C PHE A 49 -7.74 -7.37 0.96
N TYR A 50 -6.99 -6.32 0.62
CA TYR A 50 -6.59 -6.03 -0.76
C TYR A 50 -5.81 -7.19 -1.40
N ARG A 51 -4.89 -7.81 -0.65
CA ARG A 51 -4.08 -8.94 -1.14
C ARG A 51 -4.94 -10.18 -1.39
N ASN A 52 -5.84 -10.49 -0.48
CA ASN A 52 -6.76 -11.62 -0.61
C ASN A 52 -7.70 -11.43 -1.80
N PHE A 53 -8.27 -10.23 -1.94
CA PHE A 53 -9.15 -9.90 -3.07
C PHE A 53 -8.40 -10.00 -4.41
N LYS A 54 -7.18 -9.45 -4.50
CA LYS A 54 -6.35 -9.54 -5.70
C LYS A 54 -6.07 -10.99 -6.13
N ASN A 55 -5.81 -11.87 -5.16
CA ASN A 55 -5.52 -13.28 -5.44
C ASN A 55 -6.75 -14.07 -5.92
N ILE A 56 -7.95 -13.67 -5.51
CA ILE A 56 -9.20 -14.29 -5.97
C ILE A 56 -9.46 -13.92 -7.44
N TYR A 57 -9.31 -12.64 -7.80
CA TYR A 57 -9.62 -12.17 -9.16
C TYR A 57 -8.53 -12.48 -10.20
N MET A 58 -7.26 -12.58 -9.80
CA MET A 58 -6.17 -12.99 -10.71
C MET A 58 -6.11 -14.50 -10.96
N LYS A 59 -6.94 -15.31 -10.29
CA LYS A 59 -7.10 -16.75 -10.56
C LYS A 59 -8.18 -17.07 -11.60
N ILE A 60 -8.98 -16.09 -12.00
CA ILE A 60 -10.16 -16.27 -12.87
C ILE A 60 -9.88 -15.79 -14.31
N ILE A 61 -8.65 -15.35 -14.60
CA ILE A 61 -8.15 -15.01 -15.95
C ILE A 61 -7.02 -15.99 -16.27
#